data_AF-A0A2Z6N0T7-F1
#
_entry.id   AF-A0A2Z6N0T7-F1
#
_cell.length_a   1.000
_cell.length_b   1.000
_cell.length_c   1.000
_cell.angle_alpha   90.00
_cell.angle_beta   90.00
_cell.angle_gamma   90.00
#
_symmetry.space_group_name_H-M   'P 1'
#
loop_
_entity.id
_entity.type
_entity.pdbx_description
1 polymer ?
#
loop_
_entity_poly.entity_id
_entity_poly.type
_entity_poly.pdbx_seq_one_letter_code
_entity_poly.pdbx_strand_id
1 'polypeptide(L)'
;MFTGVDVPLSSLKEHVPTIWKPSLAGSSIWAVSNANPGIWREAELESWDENAGVGQVVFRDDGSSVKLGAQDMVLSEYADVSDIDSDSSLEQSDYSGSEEEEPQGLGFMDSTNLQKGVQTETAIFAKWENHTRGMASKMMANMGYREGTGLGLTGQGMLNPIPVKVLPPGKSLEHALKSHRVEEKTEKKRKKRTRGGRRKREKKFAEAIRAAKEEEESAPDVFSLINTQLAMHGEASNDGSTKKQQSRSSAEGKKVDRKVLVAYENDVKDLKIQVLKFEQMAEANKREKPVYDAAMKKLVQTRKALAEAEAVHASASHDVVSKEKEKRWLKF
;
A
#
# COMPACT_ATOMS: atom_id res chain seq x y z
N MET A 1 -28.19 -30.92 -2.52
CA MET A 1 -29.11 -31.05 -3.66
C MET A 1 -29.81 -29.72 -3.77
N PHE A 2 -29.59 -28.97 -4.85
CA PHE A 2 -30.38 -27.77 -5.11
C PHE A 2 -31.77 -28.25 -5.54
N THR A 3 -32.78 -27.97 -4.72
CA THR A 3 -34.17 -28.18 -5.10
C THR A 3 -34.57 -27.00 -5.97
N GLY A 4 -35.04 -27.27 -7.19
CA GLY A 4 -35.57 -26.22 -8.06
C GLY A 4 -36.72 -25.45 -7.40
N VAL A 5 -37.05 -24.28 -7.96
CA VAL A 5 -38.18 -23.47 -7.52
C VAL A 5 -39.31 -23.61 -8.54
N ASP A 6 -40.51 -23.91 -8.06
CA ASP A 6 -41.70 -23.93 -8.92
C ASP A 6 -42.11 -22.49 -9.25
N VAL A 7 -42.17 -22.17 -10.53
CA VAL A 7 -42.49 -20.82 -11.03
C VAL A 7 -43.72 -20.90 -11.95
N PRO A 8 -44.73 -20.03 -11.79
CA PRO A 8 -45.86 -19.99 -12.71
C PRO A 8 -45.42 -19.69 -14.15
N LEU A 9 -46.03 -20.36 -15.13
CA LEU A 9 -45.68 -20.17 -16.55
C LEU A 9 -45.84 -18.71 -17.03
N SER A 10 -46.77 -17.96 -16.43
CA SER A 10 -46.98 -16.53 -16.70
C SER A 10 -45.79 -15.64 -16.30
N SER A 11 -44.90 -16.12 -15.42
CA SER A 11 -43.74 -15.39 -14.93
C SER A 11 -42.48 -15.67 -15.77
N LEU A 12 -42.52 -16.66 -16.67
CA LEU A 12 -41.41 -16.99 -17.54
C LEU A 12 -41.33 -15.96 -18.68
N LYS A 13 -40.12 -15.47 -18.92
CA LYS A 13 -39.79 -14.61 -20.06
C LYS A 13 -38.93 -15.40 -21.04
N GLU A 14 -39.00 -15.02 -22.32
CA GLU A 14 -38.10 -15.55 -23.33
C GLU A 14 -36.65 -15.21 -22.96
N HIS A 15 -35.77 -16.21 -23.05
CA HIS A 15 -34.36 -16.01 -22.76
C HIS A 15 -33.69 -15.34 -23.96
N VAL A 16 -33.14 -14.15 -23.73
CA VAL A 16 -32.34 -13.44 -24.74
C VAL A 16 -30.87 -13.77 -24.50
N PRO A 17 -30.21 -14.52 -25.40
CA PRO A 17 -28.79 -14.82 -25.26
C PRO A 17 -27.96 -13.56 -25.46
N THR A 18 -26.86 -13.46 -24.73
CA THR A 18 -25.92 -12.36 -24.88
C THR A 18 -25.20 -12.43 -26.23
N ILE A 19 -25.17 -11.32 -26.96
CA ILE A 19 -24.44 -11.20 -28.22
C ILE A 19 -23.03 -10.70 -27.92
N TRP A 20 -22.06 -11.59 -28.05
CA TRP A 20 -20.65 -11.28 -27.83
C TRP A 20 -20.03 -10.58 -29.04
N LYS A 21 -19.26 -9.52 -28.78
CA LYS A 21 -18.56 -8.71 -29.78
C LYS A 21 -17.14 -8.41 -29.30
N PRO A 22 -16.16 -8.20 -30.20
CA PRO A 22 -14.80 -7.78 -29.84
C PRO A 22 -14.76 -6.50 -29.03
N SER A 23 -15.76 -5.61 -29.16
CA SER A 23 -15.88 -4.38 -28.38
C SER A 23 -16.16 -4.60 -26.89
N LEU A 24 -16.60 -5.80 -26.50
CA LEU A 24 -16.83 -6.17 -25.09
C LEU A 24 -15.54 -6.63 -24.39
N ALA A 25 -14.39 -6.59 -25.08
CA ALA A 25 -13.10 -6.83 -24.42
C ALA A 25 -12.88 -5.77 -23.33
N GLY A 26 -12.55 -6.22 -22.13
CA GLY A 26 -12.44 -5.43 -20.90
C GLY A 26 -13.68 -5.49 -20.00
N SER A 27 -14.81 -6.01 -20.48
CA SER A 27 -16.02 -6.13 -19.66
C SER A 27 -15.88 -7.18 -18.56
N SER A 28 -16.49 -6.91 -17.40
CA SER A 28 -16.63 -7.86 -16.30
C SER A 28 -17.73 -8.90 -16.61
N ILE A 29 -17.37 -10.17 -16.50
CA ILE A 29 -18.19 -11.32 -16.89
C ILE A 29 -18.15 -12.40 -15.82
N TRP A 30 -19.15 -13.29 -15.86
CA TRP A 30 -19.12 -14.57 -15.17
C TRP A 30 -18.69 -15.66 -16.15
N ALA A 31 -17.75 -16.50 -15.73
CA ALA A 31 -17.20 -17.55 -16.58
C ALA A 31 -17.02 -18.88 -15.82
N VAL A 32 -17.19 -19.99 -16.52
CA VAL A 32 -17.01 -21.33 -15.92
C VAL A 32 -15.52 -21.67 -15.84
N SER A 33 -15.06 -22.08 -14.66
CA SER A 33 -13.66 -22.51 -14.48
C SER A 33 -13.45 -23.95 -14.94
N ASN A 34 -12.37 -24.19 -15.69
CA ASN A 34 -11.94 -25.55 -16.03
C ASN A 34 -11.50 -26.37 -14.80
N ALA A 35 -11.13 -25.71 -13.70
CA ALA A 35 -10.70 -26.39 -12.48
C ALA A 35 -11.86 -27.05 -11.73
N ASN A 36 -13.07 -26.48 -11.81
CA ASN A 36 -14.27 -27.00 -11.15
C ASN A 36 -15.47 -26.85 -12.11
N PRO A 37 -15.83 -27.90 -12.87
CA PRO A 37 -16.95 -27.82 -13.81
C PRO A 37 -18.25 -27.51 -13.06
N GLY A 38 -18.97 -26.50 -13.54
CA GLY A 38 -20.25 -26.06 -12.97
C GLY A 38 -20.15 -24.92 -11.95
N ILE A 39 -18.96 -24.40 -11.65
CA ILE A 39 -18.80 -23.19 -10.83
C ILE A 39 -18.49 -21.99 -11.73
N TRP A 40 -19.35 -20.99 -11.67
CA TRP A 40 -19.16 -19.70 -12.30
C TRP A 40 -18.33 -18.79 -11.38
N ARG A 41 -17.31 -18.13 -11.95
CA ARG A 41 -16.44 -17.18 -11.23
C ARG A 41 -16.41 -15.85 -11.96
N GLU A 42 -16.14 -14.78 -11.21
CA GLU A 42 -15.95 -13.44 -11.77
C GLU A 42 -14.64 -13.40 -12.58
N ALA A 43 -14.74 -12.83 -13.78
CA ALA A 43 -13.64 -12.75 -14.73
C ALA A 43 -13.80 -11.53 -15.64
N GLU A 44 -12.76 -11.23 -16.41
CA GLU A 44 -12.77 -10.19 -17.43
C GLU A 44 -12.57 -10.82 -18.81
N LEU A 45 -13.32 -10.33 -19.80
CA LEU A 45 -13.16 -10.74 -21.19
C LEU A 45 -11.92 -10.06 -21.77
N GLU A 46 -10.86 -10.79 -22.07
CA GLU A 46 -9.62 -10.22 -22.63
C GLU A 46 -9.73 -10.03 -24.15
N SER A 47 -10.30 -11.00 -24.85
CA SER A 47 -10.54 -10.90 -26.29
C SER A 47 -11.68 -11.83 -26.72
N TRP A 48 -12.35 -11.49 -27.81
CA TRP A 48 -13.40 -12.31 -28.43
C TRP A 48 -13.07 -12.54 -29.89
N ASP A 49 -13.02 -13.80 -30.30
CA ASP A 49 -12.88 -14.21 -31.70
C ASP A 49 -14.24 -14.60 -32.27
N GLU A 50 -14.80 -13.74 -33.13
CA GLU A 50 -16.10 -13.97 -33.78
C GLU A 50 -16.09 -15.19 -34.71
N ASN A 51 -14.95 -15.50 -35.34
CA ASN A 51 -14.86 -16.60 -36.30
C ASN A 51 -14.87 -17.96 -35.59
N ALA A 52 -14.21 -18.03 -34.44
CA ALA A 52 -14.15 -19.23 -33.62
C ALA A 52 -15.32 -19.33 -32.63
N GLY A 53 -15.98 -18.21 -32.30
CA GLY A 53 -17.01 -18.15 -31.25
C GLY A 53 -16.43 -18.40 -29.85
N VAL A 54 -15.18 -17.99 -29.62
CA VAL A 54 -14.43 -18.26 -28.40
C VAL A 54 -13.85 -16.96 -27.84
N GLY A 55 -14.03 -16.75 -26.54
CA GLY A 55 -13.46 -15.65 -25.79
C GLY A 55 -12.29 -16.10 -24.93
N GLN A 56 -11.23 -15.30 -24.89
CA GLN A 56 -10.19 -15.45 -23.87
C GLN A 56 -10.60 -14.67 -22.64
N VAL A 57 -10.62 -15.35 -21.49
CA VAL A 57 -11.15 -14.83 -20.23
C VAL A 57 -10.08 -14.92 -19.16
N VAL A 58 -9.95 -13.89 -18.32
CA VAL A 58 -9.01 -13.85 -17.18
C VAL A 58 -9.80 -13.81 -15.88
N PHE A 59 -9.64 -14.83 -15.03
CA PHE A 59 -10.31 -14.89 -13.73
C PHE A 59 -9.70 -13.89 -12.75
N ARG A 60 -10.54 -13.11 -12.05
CA ARG A 60 -10.07 -12.08 -11.10
C ARG A 60 -9.42 -12.65 -9.84
N ASP A 61 -9.80 -13.86 -9.44
CA ASP A 61 -9.29 -14.50 -8.22
C ASP A 61 -7.80 -14.89 -8.35
N ASP A 62 -7.46 -15.64 -9.39
CA ASP A 62 -6.16 -16.29 -9.56
C ASP A 62 -5.31 -15.65 -10.68
N GLY A 63 -5.90 -14.77 -11.49
CA GLY A 63 -5.29 -14.24 -12.71
C GLY A 63 -5.09 -15.29 -13.83
N SER A 64 -5.66 -16.49 -13.69
CA SER A 64 -5.58 -17.55 -14.70
C SER A 64 -6.41 -17.19 -15.92
N SER A 65 -5.89 -17.44 -17.13
CA SER A 65 -6.62 -17.25 -18.38
C SER A 65 -7.10 -18.57 -18.99
N VAL A 66 -8.32 -18.56 -19.54
CA VAL A 66 -8.96 -19.72 -20.19
C VAL A 66 -9.73 -19.26 -21.42
N LYS A 67 -9.74 -20.10 -22.47
CA LYS A 67 -10.55 -19.89 -23.66
C LYS A 67 -11.90 -20.60 -23.50
N LEU A 68 -12.99 -19.85 -23.58
CA LEU A 68 -14.35 -20.34 -23.33
C LEU A 68 -15.29 -19.97 -24.47
N GLY A 69 -16.29 -20.81 -24.73
CA GLY A 69 -17.35 -20.50 -25.70
C GLY A 69 -18.40 -19.56 -25.11
N ALA A 70 -19.24 -18.98 -25.97
CA ALA A 70 -20.31 -18.07 -25.56
C ALA A 70 -21.26 -18.62 -24.48
N GLN A 71 -21.45 -19.94 -24.41
CA GLN A 71 -22.34 -20.61 -23.46
C GLN A 71 -21.74 -20.75 -22.05
N ASP A 72 -20.42 -20.63 -21.92
CA ASP A 72 -19.68 -20.77 -20.67
C ASP A 72 -19.27 -19.39 -20.10
N MET A 73 -19.87 -18.32 -20.64
CA MET A 73 -19.63 -16.93 -20.30
C MET A 73 -20.96 -16.17 -20.27
N VAL A 74 -21.14 -15.26 -19.31
CA VAL A 74 -22.32 -14.39 -19.20
C VAL A 74 -21.87 -12.99 -18.77
N LEU A 75 -22.43 -11.93 -19.35
CA LEU A 75 -22.16 -10.56 -18.89
C LEU A 75 -22.65 -10.40 -17.44
N SER A 76 -21.84 -9.76 -16.60
CA SER A 76 -22.29 -9.36 -15.27
C SER A 76 -23.37 -8.26 -15.41
N GLU A 77 -24.43 -8.33 -14.61
CA GLU A 77 -25.63 -7.43 -14.64
C GLU A 77 -25.30 -5.92 -14.54
N TYR A 78 -24.04 -5.57 -14.27
CA TYR A 78 -23.54 -4.19 -14.13
C TYR A 78 -22.54 -3.74 -15.21
N ALA A 79 -22.40 -4.48 -16.33
CA ALA A 79 -21.44 -4.13 -17.38
C ALA A 79 -21.86 -2.93 -18.27
N ASP A 80 -23.15 -2.59 -18.32
CA ASP A 80 -23.71 -1.58 -19.23
C ASP A 80 -23.67 -0.12 -18.71
N VAL A 81 -22.87 0.23 -17.70
CA VAL A 81 -22.82 1.60 -17.13
C VAL A 81 -21.62 2.46 -17.57
N SER A 82 -20.87 2.03 -18.58
CA SER A 82 -19.82 2.86 -19.17
C SER A 82 -19.96 2.87 -20.69
N ASP A 83 -20.79 3.77 -21.22
CA ASP A 83 -20.63 4.46 -22.52
C ASP A 83 -21.94 5.17 -22.94
N ILE A 84 -22.26 6.29 -22.29
CA ILE A 84 -23.16 7.29 -22.88
C ILE A 84 -22.57 8.69 -22.73
N ASP A 85 -21.70 9.04 -23.66
CA ASP A 85 -21.60 10.43 -24.14
C ASP A 85 -22.96 10.75 -24.79
N SER A 86 -23.82 11.48 -24.09
CA SER A 86 -25.00 12.12 -24.68
C SER A 86 -25.03 13.58 -24.26
N ASP A 87 -24.53 14.41 -25.17
CA ASP A 87 -25.03 15.76 -25.40
C ASP A 87 -26.57 15.72 -25.44
N SER A 88 -27.20 16.32 -24.43
CA SER A 88 -28.61 16.69 -24.48
C SER A 88 -28.77 18.07 -23.88
N SER A 89 -28.57 19.05 -24.76
CA SER A 89 -29.15 20.38 -24.66
C SER A 89 -30.64 20.30 -24.28
N LEU A 90 -31.00 20.86 -23.13
CA LEU A 90 -32.38 21.18 -22.78
C LEU A 90 -32.43 22.61 -22.27
N GLU A 91 -32.94 23.45 -23.17
CA GLU A 91 -33.30 24.85 -23.01
C GLU A 91 -34.44 25.07 -22.00
N GLN A 92 -34.48 26.32 -21.52
CA GLN A 92 -35.58 27.07 -20.88
C GLN A 92 -35.84 26.85 -19.38
N SER A 93 -35.51 27.85 -18.57
CA SER A 93 -36.42 29.01 -18.37
C SER A 93 -35.77 30.09 -17.52
N ASP A 94 -35.77 31.33 -18.03
CA ASP A 94 -35.41 32.55 -17.31
C ASP A 94 -36.38 32.81 -16.14
N TYR A 95 -35.84 32.96 -14.93
CA TYR A 95 -36.48 33.79 -13.91
C TYR A 95 -35.45 34.69 -13.23
N SER A 96 -35.76 35.98 -13.30
CA SER A 96 -34.96 37.14 -12.92
C SER A 96 -34.87 37.34 -11.41
N GLY A 97 -33.66 37.67 -10.93
CA GLY A 97 -33.44 38.78 -10.01
C GLY A 97 -33.41 38.47 -8.51
N SER A 98 -32.20 38.43 -7.95
CA SER A 98 -31.75 39.40 -6.93
C SER A 98 -30.27 39.16 -6.61
N GLU A 99 -29.48 40.21 -6.81
CA GLU A 99 -28.07 40.31 -6.48
C GLU A 99 -27.88 40.32 -4.96
N GLU A 100 -26.87 39.62 -4.44
CA GLU A 100 -25.93 40.17 -3.44
C GLU A 100 -24.81 39.14 -3.10
N GLU A 101 -23.61 39.51 -3.58
CA GLU A 101 -22.24 39.26 -3.10
C GLU A 101 -21.72 37.85 -2.67
N GLU A 102 -20.75 37.39 -3.47
CA GLU A 102 -19.61 36.50 -3.15
C GLU A 102 -18.70 37.07 -2.02
N PRO A 103 -17.83 36.30 -1.32
CA PRO A 103 -17.02 35.23 -1.93
C PRO A 103 -16.81 33.92 -1.15
N GLN A 104 -16.74 32.85 -1.95
CA GLN A 104 -15.82 31.70 -1.89
C GLN A 104 -15.05 31.42 -0.58
N GLY A 105 -15.38 30.28 0.04
CA GLY A 105 -14.56 29.59 1.04
C GLY A 105 -14.84 28.08 1.07
N LEU A 106 -14.18 27.33 0.19
CA LEU A 106 -14.18 25.86 0.09
C LEU A 106 -13.90 25.16 1.43
N GLY A 107 -14.74 24.17 1.80
CA GLY A 107 -14.33 23.14 2.76
C GLY A 107 -15.42 22.43 3.58
N PHE A 108 -16.70 22.76 3.44
CA PHE A 108 -17.77 22.07 4.16
C PHE A 108 -18.84 21.67 3.16
N MET A 109 -18.79 20.42 2.69
CA MET A 109 -19.94 19.82 2.00
C MET A 109 -21.05 19.69 3.03
N ASP A 110 -21.89 20.70 3.05
CA ASP A 110 -23.24 20.68 3.58
C ASP A 110 -24.00 19.56 2.86
N SER A 111 -23.90 18.36 3.41
CA SER A 111 -24.72 17.23 3.01
C SER A 111 -26.10 17.48 3.61
N THR A 112 -26.92 18.21 2.85
CA THR A 112 -28.35 17.92 2.65
C THR A 112 -29.04 17.30 3.87
N ASN A 113 -29.13 18.06 4.96
CA ASN A 113 -30.05 17.76 6.09
C ASN A 113 -31.50 18.14 5.78
N LEU A 114 -31.89 18.20 4.51
CA LEU A 114 -33.25 18.43 4.10
C LEU A 114 -33.80 17.11 3.54
N GLN A 115 -34.78 16.57 4.26
CA GLN A 115 -35.60 15.39 3.92
C GLN A 115 -35.11 14.03 4.44
N LYS A 116 -35.04 13.85 5.76
CA LYS A 116 -35.65 12.65 6.33
C LYS A 116 -36.17 12.98 7.72
N GLY A 117 -37.50 13.01 7.84
CA GLY A 117 -38.20 13.28 9.10
C GLY A 117 -37.75 12.34 10.20
N VAL A 118 -38.08 12.71 11.44
CA VAL A 118 -37.92 11.87 12.64
C VAL A 118 -38.27 10.43 12.27
N GLN A 119 -37.25 9.59 12.16
CA GLN A 119 -37.38 8.20 11.76
C GLN A 119 -38.01 7.42 12.91
N THR A 120 -39.35 7.40 12.97
CA THR A 120 -40.11 6.53 13.87
C THR A 120 -39.96 5.05 13.52
N GLU A 121 -39.49 4.75 12.30
CA GLU A 121 -39.21 3.41 11.79
C GLU A 121 -37.99 2.75 12.45
N THR A 122 -37.02 3.52 12.98
CA THR A 122 -35.78 2.92 13.51
C THR A 122 -35.96 2.23 14.86
N ALA A 123 -37.04 2.52 15.60
CA ALA A 123 -37.30 1.88 16.90
C ALA A 123 -37.47 0.34 16.80
N ILE A 124 -37.72 -0.21 15.60
CA ILE A 124 -37.95 -1.65 15.38
C ILE A 124 -36.75 -2.33 14.68
N PHE A 125 -35.66 -1.60 14.41
CA PHE A 125 -34.53 -2.17 13.68
C PHE A 125 -33.83 -3.33 14.42
N ALA A 126 -33.62 -3.19 15.74
CA ALA A 126 -33.04 -4.23 16.57
C ALA A 126 -33.39 -4.08 18.05
N LYS A 127 -33.43 -5.20 18.79
CA LYS A 127 -33.80 -5.21 20.23
C LYS A 127 -32.90 -4.32 21.11
N TRP A 128 -31.65 -4.10 20.73
CA TRP A 128 -30.73 -3.20 21.45
C TRP A 128 -31.06 -1.72 21.21
N GLU A 129 -31.76 -1.37 20.13
CA GLU A 129 -32.05 0.02 19.77
C GLU A 129 -33.02 0.70 20.75
N ASN A 130 -33.91 -0.11 21.35
CA ASN A 130 -34.75 0.29 22.47
C ASN A 130 -33.94 0.92 23.63
N HIS A 131 -32.68 0.51 23.78
CA HIS A 131 -31.78 1.00 24.81
C HIS A 131 -30.82 2.10 24.32
N THR A 132 -30.67 2.31 23.01
CA THR A 132 -29.73 3.29 22.44
C THR A 132 -30.41 4.49 21.76
N ARG A 133 -31.75 4.60 21.80
CA ARG A 133 -32.53 5.76 21.32
C ARG A 133 -32.14 6.21 19.91
N GLY A 134 -31.89 5.26 19.01
CA GLY A 134 -31.48 5.56 17.62
C GLY A 134 -30.04 6.04 17.40
N MET A 135 -29.20 6.14 18.45
CA MET A 135 -27.79 6.53 18.26
C MET A 135 -26.99 5.46 17.53
N ALA A 136 -27.20 4.18 17.87
CA ALA A 136 -26.44 3.10 17.25
C ALA A 136 -26.93 2.78 15.82
N SER A 137 -28.22 2.96 15.50
CA SER A 137 -28.69 2.93 14.11
C SER A 137 -28.10 4.07 13.28
N LYS A 138 -28.05 5.29 13.82
CA LYS A 138 -27.35 6.41 13.19
C LYS A 138 -25.86 6.12 12.97
N MET A 139 -25.18 5.52 13.95
CA MET A 139 -23.77 5.15 13.81
C MET A 139 -23.57 4.09 12.73
N MET A 140 -24.39 3.05 12.69
CA MET A 140 -24.31 2.01 11.65
C MET A 140 -24.56 2.58 10.26
N ALA A 141 -25.58 3.44 10.10
CA ALA A 141 -25.86 4.11 8.82
C ALA A 141 -24.64 4.92 8.35
N ASN A 142 -23.98 5.66 9.25
CA ASN A 142 -22.75 6.39 8.94
C ASN A 142 -21.56 5.46 8.60
N MET A 143 -21.56 4.24 9.12
CA MET A 143 -20.58 3.20 8.77
C MET A 143 -20.95 2.44 7.48
N GLY A 144 -21.97 2.89 6.76
CA GLY A 144 -22.40 2.31 5.48
C GLY A 144 -23.45 1.20 5.59
N TYR A 145 -24.09 1.04 6.75
CA TYR A 145 -25.20 0.09 6.89
C TYR A 145 -26.43 0.56 6.12
N ARG A 146 -27.00 -0.33 5.29
CA ARG A 146 -28.28 -0.13 4.62
C ARG A 146 -29.18 -1.33 4.91
N GLU A 147 -30.47 -1.09 5.05
CA GLU A 147 -31.44 -2.16 5.26
C GLU A 147 -31.39 -3.16 4.10
N GLY A 148 -31.34 -4.46 4.42
CA GLY A 148 -31.18 -5.53 3.43
C GLY A 148 -29.74 -5.78 2.97
N THR A 149 -28.77 -4.95 3.34
CA THR A 149 -27.35 -5.18 3.06
C THR A 149 -26.56 -5.42 4.35
N GLY A 150 -25.43 -6.11 4.22
CA GLY A 150 -24.48 -6.28 5.30
C GLY A 150 -23.54 -5.09 5.48
N LEU A 151 -22.88 -5.03 6.64
CA LEU A 151 -21.88 -4.00 6.94
C LEU A 151 -20.54 -4.32 6.26
N GLY A 152 -19.90 -3.35 5.62
CA GLY A 152 -18.60 -3.49 4.95
C GLY A 152 -18.56 -2.83 3.57
N LEU A 153 -17.37 -2.71 2.97
CA LEU A 153 -17.15 -2.00 1.70
C LEU A 153 -17.98 -2.56 0.53
N THR A 154 -18.22 -3.88 0.53
CA THR A 154 -18.99 -4.57 -0.52
C THR A 154 -20.47 -4.74 -0.17
N GLY A 155 -20.91 -4.29 1.01
CA GLY A 155 -22.30 -4.46 1.45
C GLY A 155 -22.75 -5.91 1.66
N GLN A 156 -21.86 -6.90 1.55
CA GLN A 156 -22.19 -8.33 1.68
C GLN A 156 -22.40 -8.75 3.14
N GLY A 157 -21.74 -8.06 4.08
CA GLY A 157 -21.72 -8.44 5.50
C GLY A 157 -21.07 -9.80 5.73
N MET A 158 -21.24 -10.32 6.94
CA MET A 158 -20.67 -11.60 7.33
C MET A 158 -21.78 -12.55 7.74
N LEU A 159 -22.01 -13.58 6.93
CA LEU A 159 -23.04 -14.60 7.16
C LEU A 159 -22.67 -15.56 8.29
N ASN A 160 -21.37 -15.84 8.43
CA ASN A 160 -20.86 -16.76 9.44
C ASN A 160 -20.53 -15.98 10.72
N PRO A 161 -21.07 -16.37 11.89
CA PRO A 161 -20.74 -15.71 13.14
C PRO A 161 -19.25 -15.82 13.43
N ILE A 162 -18.65 -14.77 14.00
CA ILE A 162 -17.25 -14.82 14.45
C ILE A 162 -17.16 -15.85 15.57
N PRO A 163 -16.32 -16.90 15.44
CA PRO A 163 -16.17 -17.88 16.50
C PRO A 163 -15.51 -17.23 17.72
N VAL A 164 -16.21 -17.26 18.85
CA VAL A 164 -15.68 -16.73 20.12
C VAL A 164 -14.85 -17.80 20.81
N LYS A 165 -13.54 -17.54 20.98
CA LYS A 165 -12.65 -18.42 21.77
C LYS A 165 -12.62 -17.92 23.21
N VAL A 166 -13.36 -18.59 24.10
CA VAL A 166 -13.36 -18.27 25.53
C VAL A 166 -12.00 -18.63 26.14
N LEU A 167 -11.34 -17.64 26.76
CA LEU A 167 -10.10 -17.86 27.48
C LEU A 167 -10.38 -18.34 28.92
N PRO A 168 -9.52 -19.21 29.48
CA PRO A 168 -9.59 -19.57 30.89
C PRO A 168 -9.53 -18.33 31.80
N PRO A 169 -10.17 -18.36 32.98
CA PRO A 169 -10.15 -17.25 33.91
C PRO A 169 -8.70 -16.88 34.30
N GLY A 170 -8.41 -15.58 34.36
CA GLY A 170 -7.08 -15.06 34.67
C GLY A 170 -6.11 -14.97 33.48
N LYS A 171 -6.54 -15.32 32.26
CA LYS A 171 -5.71 -15.18 31.04
C LYS A 171 -6.18 -14.01 30.18
N SER A 172 -5.28 -13.08 29.91
CA SER A 172 -5.53 -11.92 29.07
C SER A 172 -5.46 -12.25 27.58
N LEU A 173 -5.91 -11.31 26.74
CA LEU A 173 -5.81 -11.37 25.28
C LEU A 173 -4.38 -11.62 24.79
N GLU A 174 -3.36 -11.22 25.55
CA GLU A 174 -1.95 -11.48 25.25
C GLU A 174 -1.65 -12.98 25.13
N HIS A 175 -2.30 -13.81 25.96
CA HIS A 175 -2.14 -15.26 25.90
C HIS A 175 -2.70 -15.86 24.61
N ALA A 176 -3.84 -15.34 24.12
CA ALA A 176 -4.43 -15.75 22.85
C ALA A 176 -3.48 -15.48 21.69
N LEU A 177 -2.92 -14.26 21.63
CA LEU A 177 -1.98 -13.85 20.58
C LEU A 177 -0.68 -14.65 20.62
N LYS A 178 -0.19 -14.99 21.81
CA LYS A 178 1.02 -15.81 21.99
C LYS A 178 0.79 -17.25 21.50
N SER A 179 -0.37 -17.84 21.78
CA SER A 179 -0.71 -19.19 21.29
C SER A 179 -0.80 -19.25 19.77
N HIS A 180 -1.45 -18.27 19.12
CA HIS A 180 -1.53 -18.18 17.66
C HIS A 180 -0.14 -18.03 17.01
N ARG A 181 0.73 -17.18 17.56
CA ARG A 181 2.12 -17.03 17.08
C ARG A 181 2.94 -18.31 17.20
N VAL A 182 2.65 -19.17 18.17
CA VAL A 182 3.32 -20.47 18.36
C VAL A 182 2.79 -21.50 17.36
N GLU A 183 1.47 -21.61 17.21
CA GLU A 183 0.84 -22.52 16.23
C GLU A 183 1.31 -22.21 14.80
N GLU A 184 1.31 -20.95 14.39
CA GLU A 184 1.76 -20.51 13.07
C GLU A 184 3.24 -20.84 12.80
N LYS A 185 4.10 -20.75 13.82
CA LYS A 185 5.51 -21.15 13.73
C LYS A 185 5.67 -22.68 13.62
N THR A 186 4.80 -23.46 14.25
CA THR A 186 4.85 -24.93 14.17
C THR A 186 4.37 -25.46 12.83
N GLU A 187 3.33 -24.88 12.23
CA GLU A 187 2.87 -25.22 10.89
C GLU A 187 3.91 -24.88 9.81
N LYS A 188 4.50 -23.68 9.91
CA LYS A 188 5.62 -23.25 9.04
C LYS A 188 6.86 -24.13 9.19
N LYS A 189 7.07 -24.78 10.34
CA LYS A 189 8.14 -25.78 10.53
C LYS A 189 7.77 -27.15 9.94
N ARG A 190 6.51 -27.60 10.04
CA ARG A 190 6.06 -28.89 9.49
C ARG A 190 6.12 -28.93 7.96
N LYS A 191 5.75 -27.86 7.26
CA LYS A 191 5.86 -27.76 5.78
C LYS A 191 7.31 -27.71 5.24
N LYS A 192 8.32 -27.46 6.09
CA LYS A 192 9.73 -27.32 5.67
C LYS A 192 10.61 -28.56 5.92
N ARG A 193 10.03 -29.72 6.29
CA ARG A 193 10.78 -30.93 6.66
C ARG A 193 11.03 -31.94 5.52
N THR A 194 10.54 -31.70 4.30
CA THR A 194 10.77 -32.59 3.13
C THR A 194 12.02 -32.23 2.30
N ARG A 195 12.74 -31.14 2.59
CA ARG A 195 13.90 -30.68 1.80
C ARG A 195 15.24 -30.83 2.55
N GLY A 196 15.55 -32.04 3.01
CA GLY A 196 16.68 -32.33 3.91
C GLY A 196 18.09 -32.22 3.31
N GLY A 197 18.26 -32.30 1.98
CA GLY A 197 19.58 -32.26 1.34
C GLY A 197 20.11 -30.85 1.06
N ARG A 198 19.25 -29.95 0.57
CA ARG A 198 19.66 -28.62 0.10
C ARG A 198 20.05 -27.67 1.24
N ARG A 199 19.40 -27.76 2.41
CA ARG A 199 19.72 -26.94 3.59
C ARG A 199 21.07 -27.27 4.22
N LYS A 200 21.53 -28.53 4.19
CA LYS A 200 22.87 -28.86 4.71
C LYS A 200 23.97 -28.29 3.81
N ARG A 201 23.76 -28.24 2.50
CA ARG A 201 24.69 -27.64 1.55
C ARG A 201 24.68 -26.11 1.63
N GLU A 202 23.50 -25.50 1.69
CA GLU A 202 23.34 -24.04 1.86
C GLU A 202 23.87 -23.55 3.22
N LYS A 203 23.72 -24.32 4.31
CA LYS A 203 24.29 -23.97 5.61
C LYS A 203 25.82 -23.95 5.58
N LYS A 204 26.45 -24.94 4.94
CA LYS A 204 27.92 -24.98 4.76
C LYS A 204 28.42 -23.82 3.90
N PHE A 205 27.72 -23.50 2.81
CA PHE A 205 28.07 -22.34 1.98
C PHE A 205 27.88 -21.01 2.72
N ALA A 206 26.81 -20.86 3.49
CA ALA A 206 26.56 -19.66 4.27
C ALA A 206 27.59 -19.48 5.40
N GLU A 207 28.06 -20.56 6.01
CA GLU A 207 29.10 -20.56 7.04
C GLU A 207 30.47 -20.21 6.45
N ALA A 208 30.79 -20.69 5.24
CA ALA A 208 31.99 -20.28 4.51
C ALA A 208 31.96 -18.79 4.10
N ILE A 209 30.81 -18.29 3.64
CA ILE A 209 30.64 -16.86 3.31
C ILE A 209 30.72 -15.99 4.56
N ARG A 210 30.21 -16.47 5.70
CA ARG A 210 30.36 -15.76 6.98
C ARG A 210 31.79 -15.77 7.48
N ALA A 211 32.50 -16.89 7.40
CA ALA A 211 33.91 -16.95 7.78
C ALA A 211 34.78 -16.01 6.93
N ALA A 212 34.53 -15.94 5.62
CA ALA A 212 35.22 -15.00 4.74
C ALA A 212 34.87 -13.52 5.05
N LYS A 213 33.62 -13.24 5.43
CA LYS A 213 33.20 -11.91 5.88
C LYS A 213 33.72 -11.54 7.26
N GLU A 214 33.87 -12.51 8.16
CA GLU A 214 34.39 -12.30 9.51
C GLU A 214 35.92 -12.07 9.47
N GLU A 215 36.61 -12.71 8.51
CA GLU A 215 38.00 -12.38 8.15
C GLU A 215 38.11 -10.96 7.57
N GLU A 216 37.17 -10.56 6.70
CA GLU A 216 37.09 -9.19 6.15
C GLU A 216 36.69 -8.13 7.20
N GLU A 217 35.78 -8.46 8.13
CA GLU A 217 35.34 -7.62 9.27
C GLU A 217 36.37 -7.57 10.40
N SER A 218 37.34 -8.49 10.42
CA SER A 218 38.52 -8.41 11.31
C SER A 218 39.59 -7.44 10.80
N ALA A 219 39.46 -6.93 9.57
CA ALA A 219 40.23 -5.78 9.14
C ALA A 219 39.85 -4.56 9.99
N PRO A 220 40.82 -3.74 10.44
CA PRO A 220 40.55 -2.64 11.36
C PRO A 220 39.63 -1.58 10.73
N ASP A 221 38.33 -1.64 11.06
CA ASP A 221 37.30 -0.69 10.65
C ASP A 221 37.38 0.61 11.49
N VAL A 222 36.88 1.73 10.96
CA VAL A 222 36.89 3.05 11.62
C VAL A 222 36.24 3.00 13.00
N PHE A 223 35.23 2.15 13.18
CA PHE A 223 34.57 1.92 14.48
C PHE A 223 35.42 1.08 15.45
N SER A 224 36.27 0.17 14.95
CA SER A 224 37.26 -0.53 15.78
C SER A 224 38.32 0.43 16.34
N LEU A 225 38.69 1.46 15.58
CA LEU A 225 39.58 2.53 16.03
C LEU A 225 38.94 3.40 17.13
N ILE A 226 37.64 3.69 17.03
CA ILE A 226 36.90 4.43 18.06
C ILE A 226 36.72 3.57 19.32
N ASN A 227 36.42 2.29 19.15
CA ASN A 227 36.25 1.37 20.29
C ASN A 227 37.58 1.10 21.01
N THR A 228 38.70 1.06 20.29
CA THR A 228 40.03 0.98 20.91
C THR A 228 40.42 2.30 21.59
N GLN A 229 40.13 3.46 21.01
CA GLN A 229 40.36 4.76 21.66
C GLN A 229 39.49 4.98 22.91
N LEU A 230 38.25 4.50 22.91
CA LEU A 230 37.37 4.54 24.09
C LEU A 230 37.79 3.52 25.16
N ALA A 231 38.23 2.33 24.76
CA ALA A 231 38.79 1.35 25.69
C ALA A 231 40.08 1.86 26.35
N MET A 232 40.95 2.55 25.60
CA MET A 232 42.17 3.17 26.12
C MET A 232 41.89 4.34 27.07
N HIS A 233 40.77 5.04 26.92
CA HIS A 233 40.40 6.15 27.82
C HIS A 233 39.66 5.69 29.09
N GLY A 234 39.28 4.40 29.17
CA GLY A 234 38.72 3.76 30.36
C GLY A 234 39.77 3.21 31.34
N GLU A 235 41.03 3.07 30.91
CA GLU A 235 42.15 2.56 31.71
C GLU A 235 43.32 3.53 31.77
N ALA A 236 43.04 4.82 32.00
CA ALA A 236 44.06 5.84 32.26
C ALA A 236 43.84 6.52 33.62
N SER A 237 43.87 5.71 34.68
CA SER A 237 44.37 6.14 35.99
C SER A 237 45.50 5.21 36.43
N ASN A 238 46.59 5.16 35.65
CA ASN A 238 47.95 5.07 36.18
C ASN A 238 49.01 5.08 35.05
N ASP A 239 49.87 6.10 35.14
CA ASP A 239 51.32 6.10 34.92
C ASP A 239 51.96 5.70 33.57
N GLY A 240 52.96 6.49 33.18
CA GLY A 240 54.21 5.94 32.67
C GLY A 240 54.44 5.80 31.16
N SER A 241 55.01 6.86 30.57
CA SER A 241 56.18 6.80 29.67
C SER A 241 56.06 6.40 28.17
N THR A 242 56.50 7.36 27.33
CA THR A 242 57.33 7.21 26.12
C THR A 242 57.07 6.06 25.13
N LYS A 243 56.62 6.40 23.91
CA LYS A 243 57.46 6.22 22.69
C LYS A 243 56.91 6.97 21.47
N LYS A 244 57.83 7.73 20.87
CA LYS A 244 57.75 8.38 19.57
C LYS A 244 57.77 7.29 18.48
N GLN A 245 56.78 7.27 17.58
CA GLN A 245 56.98 6.78 16.23
C GLN A 245 56.21 7.65 15.24
N GLN A 246 56.99 8.38 14.46
CA GLN A 246 56.56 9.03 13.24
C GLN A 246 56.34 7.93 12.19
N SER A 247 55.22 7.99 11.47
CA SER A 247 55.17 7.57 10.07
C SER A 247 54.45 8.64 9.27
N ARG A 248 55.26 9.37 8.50
CA ARG A 248 54.86 10.19 7.35
C ARG A 248 54.42 9.27 6.21
N SER A 249 53.60 9.83 5.32
CA SER A 249 53.08 9.32 4.03
C SER A 249 51.83 8.42 4.15
N SER A 250 50.78 8.55 3.34
CA SER A 250 50.62 9.23 2.05
C SER A 250 49.23 9.87 1.94
N ALA A 251 49.17 10.96 1.18
CA ALA A 251 47.94 11.51 0.65
C ALA A 251 47.38 10.53 -0.40
N GLU A 252 46.65 9.51 0.03
CA GLU A 252 45.94 8.61 -0.88
C GLU A 252 44.51 9.11 -1.02
N GLY A 253 44.23 9.79 -2.14
CA GLY A 253 42.93 10.37 -2.41
C GLY A 253 41.82 9.33 -2.27
N LYS A 254 40.93 9.52 -1.29
CA LYS A 254 39.67 8.76 -1.18
C LYS A 254 39.03 8.73 -2.56
N LYS A 255 38.97 7.54 -3.16
CA LYS A 255 38.28 7.31 -4.43
C LYS A 255 36.80 7.53 -4.12
N VAL A 256 36.29 8.70 -4.51
CA VAL A 256 34.85 8.95 -4.53
C VAL A 256 34.32 8.09 -5.67
N ASP A 257 33.98 6.85 -5.36
CA ASP A 257 33.41 5.93 -6.34
C ASP A 257 32.08 6.50 -6.82
N ARG A 258 31.72 6.23 -8.08
CA ARG A 258 30.44 6.66 -8.69
C ARG A 258 29.22 6.30 -7.84
N LYS A 259 29.33 5.25 -7.00
CA LYS A 259 28.30 4.84 -6.02
C LYS A 259 28.06 5.88 -4.93
N VAL A 260 29.09 6.60 -4.49
CA VAL A 260 29.01 7.64 -3.46
C VAL A 260 28.30 8.89 -4.00
N LEU A 261 28.50 9.24 -5.28
CA LEU A 261 27.74 10.32 -5.93
C LEU A 261 26.23 10.02 -5.98
N VAL A 262 25.86 8.78 -6.29
CA VAL A 262 24.45 8.35 -6.30
C VAL A 262 23.82 8.43 -4.90
N ALA A 263 24.59 8.13 -3.84
CA ALA A 263 24.12 8.29 -2.48
C ALA A 263 23.81 9.76 -2.15
N TYR A 264 24.73 10.67 -2.46
CA TYR A 264 24.50 12.12 -2.30
C TYR A 264 23.31 12.62 -3.14
N GLU A 265 23.11 12.10 -4.35
CA GLU A 265 21.97 12.45 -5.19
C GLU A 265 20.63 12.02 -4.56
N ASN A 266 20.58 10.83 -3.98
CA ASN A 266 19.38 10.35 -3.26
C ASN A 266 19.11 11.18 -2.00
N ASP A 267 20.15 11.50 -1.22
CA ASP A 267 20.02 12.33 -0.02
C ASP A 267 19.45 13.72 -0.36
N VAL A 268 19.91 14.33 -1.46
CA VAL A 268 19.38 15.62 -1.96
C VAL A 268 17.91 15.49 -2.38
N LYS A 269 17.52 14.38 -3.04
CA LYS A 269 16.12 14.13 -3.42
C LYS A 269 15.22 13.98 -2.19
N ASP A 270 15.67 13.23 -1.19
CA ASP A 270 14.92 13.03 0.05
C ASP A 270 14.73 14.34 0.82
N LEU A 271 15.77 15.19 0.88
CA LEU A 271 15.67 16.52 1.49
C LEU A 271 14.70 17.44 0.73
N LYS A 272 14.66 17.38 -0.61
CA LYS A 272 13.68 18.11 -1.43
C LYS A 272 12.24 17.71 -1.10
N ILE A 273 11.98 16.41 -0.97
CA ILE A 273 10.67 15.89 -0.58
C ILE A 273 10.30 16.39 0.82
N GLN A 274 11.24 16.39 1.76
CA GLN A 274 11.00 16.91 3.12
C GLN A 274 10.68 18.41 3.12
N VAL A 275 11.36 19.22 2.30
CA VAL A 275 11.06 20.66 2.16
C VAL A 275 9.62 20.85 1.68
N LEU A 276 9.20 20.16 0.61
CA LEU A 276 7.82 20.24 0.11
C LEU A 276 6.79 19.85 1.17
N LYS A 277 7.08 18.79 1.94
CA LYS A 277 6.20 18.35 3.03
C LYS A 277 6.07 19.41 4.11
N PHE A 278 7.18 20.00 4.60
CA PHE A 278 7.11 21.03 5.64
C PHE A 278 6.50 22.33 5.13
N GLU A 279 6.65 22.63 3.84
CA GLU A 279 6.02 23.79 3.19
C GLU A 279 4.50 23.62 3.13
N GLN A 280 4.02 22.47 2.69
CA GLN A 280 2.60 22.12 2.74
C GLN A 280 2.06 22.12 4.17
N MET A 281 2.81 21.60 5.15
CA MET A 281 2.42 21.65 6.56
C MET A 281 2.34 23.09 7.08
N ALA A 282 3.24 23.98 6.69
CA ALA A 282 3.17 25.38 7.06
C ALA A 282 1.97 26.08 6.39
N GLU A 283 1.69 25.79 5.12
CA GLU A 283 0.56 26.37 4.40
C GLU A 283 -0.80 25.92 4.94
N ALA A 284 -0.93 24.63 5.26
CA ALA A 284 -2.16 24.06 5.81
C ALA A 284 -2.45 24.59 7.23
N ASN A 285 -1.41 24.83 8.03
CA ASN A 285 -1.55 25.18 9.44
C ASN A 285 -1.38 26.69 9.73
N LYS A 286 -1.59 27.59 8.75
CA LYS A 286 -1.47 29.06 8.94
C LYS A 286 -2.31 29.61 10.11
N ARG A 287 -3.42 28.95 10.44
CA ARG A 287 -4.33 29.35 11.53
C ARG A 287 -3.88 28.83 12.91
N GLU A 288 -3.07 27.78 12.94
CA GLU A 288 -2.55 27.17 14.16
C GLU A 288 -1.11 27.62 14.42
N LYS A 289 -0.95 28.76 15.10
CA LYS A 289 0.34 29.39 15.38
C LYS A 289 1.45 28.44 15.89
N PRO A 290 1.22 27.57 16.90
CA PRO A 290 2.30 26.69 17.39
C PRO A 290 2.74 25.63 16.36
N VAL A 291 1.80 25.13 15.54
CA VAL A 291 2.09 24.13 14.51
C VAL A 291 2.78 24.78 13.32
N TYR A 292 2.32 25.96 12.91
CA TYR A 292 2.97 26.79 11.90
C TYR A 292 4.41 27.13 12.27
N ASP A 293 4.65 27.63 13.49
CA ASP A 293 5.98 28.01 13.95
C ASP A 293 6.93 26.80 14.01
N ALA A 294 6.44 25.64 14.41
CA ALA A 294 7.21 24.39 14.42
C ALA A 294 7.53 23.91 12.99
N ALA A 295 6.54 23.93 12.08
CA ALA A 295 6.71 23.56 10.68
C ALA A 295 7.70 24.50 9.96
N MET A 296 7.58 25.81 10.19
CA MET A 296 8.50 26.82 9.64
C MET A 296 9.93 26.64 10.14
N LYS A 297 10.13 26.37 11.44
CA LYS A 297 11.48 26.07 11.98
C LYS A 297 12.08 24.83 11.32
N LYS A 298 11.27 23.78 11.11
CA LYS A 298 11.72 22.55 10.43
C LYS A 298 12.02 22.80 8.95
N LEU A 299 11.19 23.56 8.25
CA LEU A 299 11.40 23.97 6.87
C LEU A 299 12.72 24.74 6.69
N VAL A 300 13.04 25.67 7.60
CA VAL A 300 14.32 26.40 7.54
C VAL A 300 15.51 25.47 7.79
N GLN A 301 15.41 24.56 8.76
CA GLN A 301 16.45 23.56 9.03
C GLN A 301 16.67 22.63 7.83
N THR A 302 15.59 22.15 7.19
CA THR A 302 15.69 21.26 6.03
C THR A 302 16.18 21.98 4.78
N ARG A 303 15.79 23.24 4.56
CA ARG A 303 16.34 24.07 3.48
C ARG A 303 17.85 24.30 3.65
N LYS A 304 18.31 24.53 4.89
CA LYS A 304 19.74 24.65 5.19
C LYS A 304 20.47 23.32 4.93
N ALA A 305 19.93 22.20 5.40
CA ALA A 305 20.51 20.88 5.15
C ALA A 305 20.55 20.52 3.66
N LEU A 306 19.52 20.90 2.89
CA LEU A 306 19.48 20.76 1.44
C LEU A 306 20.62 21.54 0.79
N ALA A 307 20.81 22.81 1.16
CA ALA A 307 21.90 23.62 0.61
C ALA A 307 23.29 23.04 0.93
N GLU A 308 23.48 22.52 2.15
CA GLU A 308 24.73 21.84 2.55
C GLU A 308 24.95 20.54 1.75
N ALA A 309 23.92 19.71 1.59
CA ALA A 309 23.99 18.49 0.80
C ALA A 309 24.24 18.76 -0.69
N GLU A 310 23.61 19.79 -1.25
CA GLU A 310 23.84 20.21 -2.63
C GLU A 310 25.27 20.73 -2.85
N ALA A 311 25.82 21.49 -1.88
CA ALA A 311 27.21 21.95 -1.92
C ALA A 311 28.20 20.77 -1.85
N VAL A 312 27.95 19.78 -0.98
CA VAL A 312 28.77 18.56 -0.88
C VAL A 312 28.68 17.74 -2.17
N HIS A 313 27.47 17.55 -2.71
CA HIS A 313 27.27 16.86 -3.98
C HIS A 313 27.97 17.58 -5.15
N ALA A 314 27.91 18.91 -5.21
CA ALA A 314 28.59 19.72 -6.23
C ALA A 314 30.12 19.61 -6.12
N SER A 315 30.67 19.72 -4.89
CA SER A 315 32.11 19.53 -4.65
C SER A 315 32.56 18.13 -5.05
N ALA A 316 31.83 17.09 -4.63
CA ALA A 316 32.16 15.70 -4.95
C ALA A 316 32.07 15.43 -6.46
N SER A 317 31.07 16.00 -7.14
CA SER A 317 30.90 15.88 -8.59
C SER A 317 32.05 16.56 -9.34
N HIS A 318 32.44 17.76 -8.91
CA HIS A 318 33.57 18.48 -9.49
C HIS A 318 34.88 17.70 -9.31
N ASP A 319 35.10 17.10 -8.14
CA ASP A 319 36.29 16.29 -7.84
C ASP A 319 36.37 14.99 -8.67
N VAL A 320 35.23 14.36 -8.94
CA VAL A 320 35.19 13.18 -9.82
C VAL A 320 35.49 13.59 -11.27
N VAL A 321 34.87 14.67 -11.75
CA VAL A 321 35.10 15.18 -13.11
C VAL A 321 36.54 15.65 -13.31
N SER A 322 37.15 16.31 -12.33
CA SER A 322 38.55 16.74 -12.41
C SER A 322 39.51 15.54 -12.47
N LYS A 323 39.31 14.52 -11.62
CA LYS A 323 40.08 13.26 -11.67
C LYS A 323 39.88 12.50 -12.98
N GLU A 324 38.69 12.52 -13.56
CA GLU A 324 38.45 11.90 -14.88
C GLU A 324 39.18 12.64 -16.00
N LYS A 325 39.21 13.97 -15.97
CA LYS A 325 39.99 14.78 -16.91
C LYS A 325 41.49 14.52 -16.79
N GLU A 326 42.02 14.47 -15.57
CA GLU A 326 43.42 14.15 -15.30
C GLU A 326 43.79 12.74 -15.82
N LYS A 327 42.95 11.74 -15.56
CA LYS A 327 43.12 10.38 -16.12
C LYS A 327 43.08 10.34 -17.65
N ARG A 328 42.31 11.22 -18.30
CA ARG A 328 42.28 11.32 -19.76
C ARG A 328 43.56 11.95 -20.30
N TRP A 329 44.11 12.96 -19.61
CA TRP A 329 45.38 13.57 -19.98
C TRP A 329 46.56 12.61 -19.81
N LEU A 330 46.60 11.82 -18.75
CA LEU A 330 47.64 10.81 -18.49
C LEU A 330 47.61 9.60 -19.44
N LYS A 331 46.61 9.49 -20.33
CA LYS A 331 46.50 8.41 -21.33
C LYS A 331 47.14 8.76 -22.68
N PHE A 332 47.56 10.00 -22.86
CA PHE A 332 48.28 10.50 -24.04
C PHE A 332 49.71 10.88 -23.65
#